data_AF-A0AAE1ZDU2-F1
#
_entry.id   AF-A0AAE1ZDU2-F1
#
_cell.length_a   1.000
_cell.length_b   1.000
_cell.length_c   1.000
_cell.angle_alpha   90.00
_cell.angle_beta   90.00
_cell.angle_gamma   90.00
#
_symmetry.space_group_name_H-M   'P 1'
#
loop_
_entity.id
_entity.type
_entity.pdbx_description
1 polymer ?
#
loop_
_entity_poly.entity_id
_entity_poly.type
_entity_poly.pdbx_seq_one_letter_code
_entity_poly.pdbx_strand_id
1 'polypeptide(L)'
;MTSVRRIGTHDGCFHCDEVLAVVLLKHLPEYKNATVVRSRDPDVLSVCDIVVDVGSVYDPETYRFDHHQKDFSLTWSKYFDVKMWDVKLSSAGLVYVHFGKRVLSLLTGLEVDHEVLEKIFMRIYESFILEIDGQDNGTPQSKMPLKYNINTGLYSRVRRLNPWWNSGSEESESAFQRALNLVNCEFLDTVDYFANCWWPARHIVAKAMGCREAVDPSKTILVLDRSCPWKSHLFDLEREERMETVVYPEPLHRENYRPVLKFPPQILFVVLPSDGNWVVQAVPKEKFEIRLPFPIDWRSLQDDQLCSITGIPGCIFVHNSGHLGSNKTREGAIEMARSVINESKLQQENAIHTPLTPPKFSRGRGRKFLVNNRNKKY
;
A
#
# COMPACT_ATOMS: atom_id res chain seq x y z
N MET A 1 -5.63 40.74 20.07
CA MET A 1 -5.13 40.16 18.80
C MET A 1 -4.32 38.94 19.18
N THR A 2 -4.78 37.72 18.85
CA THR A 2 -3.95 36.52 19.01
C THR A 2 -2.73 36.68 18.09
N SER A 3 -1.51 36.59 18.62
CA SER A 3 -0.31 36.70 17.78
C SER A 3 -0.34 35.61 16.72
N VAL A 4 0.01 35.96 15.49
CA VAL A 4 0.14 34.99 14.39
C VAL A 4 1.19 33.96 14.77
N ARG A 5 0.82 32.67 14.78
CA ARG A 5 1.75 31.58 15.05
C ARG A 5 2.84 31.52 13.99
N ARG A 6 4.01 30.98 14.33
CA ARG A 6 5.16 30.81 13.45
C ARG A 6 5.58 29.35 13.36
N ILE A 7 5.76 28.87 12.15
CA ILE A 7 6.29 27.54 11.84
C ILE A 7 7.73 27.73 11.35
N GLY A 8 8.71 27.30 12.11
CA GLY A 8 10.13 27.36 11.76
C GLY A 8 10.56 26.15 10.92
N THR A 9 11.35 26.36 9.88
CA THR A 9 12.02 25.31 9.08
C THR A 9 13.31 25.83 8.47
N HIS A 10 14.10 25.01 7.78
CA HIS A 10 15.38 25.45 7.23
C HIS A 10 15.24 26.32 5.96
N ASP A 11 16.28 27.11 5.67
CA ASP A 11 16.38 28.01 4.51
C ASP A 11 17.14 27.43 3.30
N GLY A 12 17.48 26.14 3.35
CA GLY A 12 18.15 25.43 2.24
C GLY A 12 17.22 25.04 1.09
N CYS A 13 17.76 24.19 0.21
CA CYS A 13 16.95 23.43 -0.75
C CYS A 13 15.86 22.70 0.01
N PHE A 14 14.61 22.93 -0.36
CA PHE A 14 13.50 22.30 0.33
C PHE A 14 13.25 20.89 -0.17
N HIS A 15 12.89 20.00 0.74
CA HIS A 15 12.52 18.63 0.52
C HIS A 15 10.99 18.49 0.56
N CYS A 16 10.51 17.25 0.49
CA CYS A 16 9.06 17.01 0.49
C CYS A 16 8.50 16.86 1.90
N ASP A 17 9.33 16.48 2.86
CA ASP A 17 8.92 16.16 4.21
C ASP A 17 8.63 17.43 5.02
N GLU A 18 9.48 18.45 4.99
CA GLU A 18 9.22 19.71 5.69
C GLU A 18 8.10 20.50 5.02
N VAL A 19 7.99 20.44 3.69
CA VAL A 19 6.85 21.00 2.96
C VAL A 19 5.54 20.34 3.40
N LEU A 20 5.52 19.01 3.52
CA LEU A 20 4.35 18.28 4.00
C LEU A 20 4.06 18.56 5.48
N ALA A 21 5.08 18.63 6.33
CA ALA A 21 4.95 18.97 7.74
C ALA A 21 4.25 20.33 7.92
N VAL A 22 4.67 21.35 7.14
CA VAL A 22 4.01 22.66 7.11
C VAL A 22 2.56 22.56 6.62
N VAL A 23 2.29 21.79 5.55
CA VAL A 23 0.92 21.58 5.03
C VAL A 23 0.01 20.97 6.09
N LEU A 24 0.45 19.91 6.77
CA LEU A 24 -0.32 19.26 7.84
C LEU A 24 -0.65 20.24 8.96
N LEU A 25 0.35 21.00 9.43
CA LEU A 25 0.15 22.00 10.47
C LEU A 25 -0.84 23.09 10.04
N LYS A 26 -0.76 23.58 8.80
CA LYS A 26 -1.68 24.62 8.29
C LYS A 26 -3.14 24.17 8.16
N HIS A 27 -3.43 22.87 8.26
CA HIS A 27 -4.82 22.39 8.40
C HIS A 27 -5.37 22.48 9.83
N LEU A 28 -4.52 22.74 10.83
CA LEU A 28 -4.94 22.99 12.21
C LEU A 28 -5.39 24.45 12.40
N PRO A 29 -6.49 24.73 13.12
CA PRO A 29 -7.02 26.09 13.29
C PRO A 29 -5.99 27.09 13.83
N GLU A 30 -5.15 26.69 14.77
CA GLU A 30 -4.13 27.54 15.38
C GLU A 30 -2.97 27.91 14.44
N TYR A 31 -2.70 27.08 13.43
CA TYR A 31 -1.60 27.27 12.48
C TYR A 31 -2.07 27.64 11.06
N LYS A 32 -3.39 27.69 10.82
CA LYS A 32 -3.99 27.98 9.51
C LYS A 32 -3.43 29.24 8.85
N ASN A 33 -3.24 30.29 9.65
CA ASN A 33 -2.69 31.57 9.20
C ASN A 33 -1.24 31.78 9.65
N ALA A 34 -0.55 30.71 10.06
CA ALA A 34 0.82 30.83 10.56
C ALA A 34 1.79 31.29 9.47
N THR A 35 2.73 32.14 9.87
CA THR A 35 3.86 32.53 9.04
C THR A 35 4.90 31.41 9.05
N VAL A 36 5.41 31.05 7.88
CA VAL A 36 6.54 30.12 7.78
C VAL A 36 7.83 30.93 7.87
N VAL A 37 8.67 30.58 8.82
CA VAL A 37 9.98 31.21 9.05
C VAL A 37 11.05 30.22 8.59
N ARG A 38 11.75 30.56 7.51
CA ARG A 38 12.83 29.73 6.95
C ARG A 38 14.18 30.26 7.43
N SER A 39 14.86 29.53 8.32
CA SER A 39 16.16 29.91 8.89
C SER A 39 16.85 28.71 9.53
N ARG A 40 18.17 28.79 9.69
CA ARG A 40 18.97 27.88 10.55
C ARG A 40 19.49 28.55 11.81
N ASP A 41 19.19 29.82 12.00
CA ASP A 41 19.61 30.59 13.17
C ASP A 41 18.82 30.12 14.41
N PRO A 42 19.49 29.57 15.45
CA PRO A 42 18.83 29.11 16.66
C PRO A 42 18.01 30.20 17.36
N ASP A 43 18.44 31.46 17.31
CA ASP A 43 17.73 32.56 17.95
C ASP A 43 16.42 32.88 17.23
N VAL A 44 16.41 32.80 15.88
CA VAL A 44 15.21 32.93 15.05
C VAL A 44 14.25 31.75 15.27
N LEU A 45 14.79 30.53 15.37
CA LEU A 45 14.00 29.33 15.58
C LEU A 45 13.42 29.25 17.00
N SER A 46 14.12 29.78 18.01
CA SER A 46 13.69 29.77 19.41
C SER A 46 12.34 30.47 19.63
N VAL A 47 12.04 31.49 18.83
CA VAL A 47 10.79 32.26 18.89
C VAL A 47 9.68 31.70 18.01
N CYS A 48 9.90 30.57 17.33
CA CYS A 48 8.86 29.86 16.58
C CYS A 48 8.04 28.96 17.50
N ASP A 49 6.73 28.94 17.28
CA ASP A 49 5.79 28.14 18.08
C ASP A 49 5.98 26.63 17.86
N ILE A 50 6.37 26.26 16.64
CA ILE A 50 6.68 24.90 16.22
C ILE A 50 7.84 24.96 15.22
N VAL A 51 8.74 23.99 15.28
CA VAL A 51 9.91 23.90 14.37
C VAL A 51 9.94 22.50 13.76
N VAL A 52 10.12 22.44 12.45
CA VAL A 52 10.11 21.22 11.64
C VAL A 52 11.38 21.15 10.80
N ASP A 53 12.00 19.98 10.75
CA ASP A 53 13.15 19.67 9.87
C ASP A 53 14.41 20.55 10.08
N VAL A 54 14.56 21.14 11.27
CA VAL A 54 15.73 21.95 11.62
C VAL A 54 15.91 22.04 13.13
N GLY A 55 17.16 22.22 13.57
CA GLY A 55 17.53 22.46 14.97
C GLY A 55 18.10 21.25 15.71
N SER A 56 18.12 20.07 15.08
CA SER A 56 18.62 18.80 15.62
C SER A 56 17.95 18.39 16.94
N VAL A 57 16.66 18.70 17.10
CA VAL A 57 15.88 18.39 18.31
C VAL A 57 14.54 17.75 17.93
N TYR A 58 14.27 16.60 18.52
CA TYR A 58 12.97 15.97 18.53
C TYR A 58 12.42 16.02 19.94
N ASP A 59 11.41 16.86 20.15
CA ASP A 59 10.73 17.03 21.41
C ASP A 59 9.25 17.41 21.15
N PRO A 60 8.31 16.47 21.32
CA PRO A 60 6.90 16.74 21.11
C PRO A 60 6.28 17.66 22.18
N GLU A 61 6.90 17.82 23.35
CA GLU A 61 6.41 18.71 24.41
C GLU A 61 6.67 20.18 24.08
N THR A 62 7.79 20.46 23.40
CA THR A 62 8.17 21.80 22.94
C THR A 62 7.95 22.02 21.44
N TYR A 63 7.26 21.09 20.77
CA TYR A 63 6.95 21.12 19.34
C TYR A 63 8.19 21.32 18.46
N ARG A 64 9.21 20.48 18.66
CA ARG A 64 10.41 20.38 17.84
C ARG A 64 10.40 19.03 17.13
N PHE A 65 10.27 19.05 15.81
CA PHE A 65 10.10 17.87 14.97
C PHE A 65 11.23 17.81 13.94
N ASP A 66 12.45 17.63 14.41
CA ASP A 66 13.60 17.35 13.56
C ASP A 66 14.07 15.90 13.76
N HIS A 67 14.55 15.26 12.70
CA HIS A 67 14.99 13.86 12.66
C HIS A 67 16.49 13.70 12.39
N HIS A 68 17.24 14.80 12.23
CA HIS A 68 18.65 14.82 11.86
C HIS A 68 19.64 14.40 12.98
N GLN A 69 19.16 13.99 14.16
CA GLN A 69 20.04 13.58 15.26
C GLN A 69 20.80 12.30 14.92
N LYS A 70 22.06 12.22 15.34
CA LYS A 70 22.94 11.08 15.07
C LYS A 70 22.36 9.74 15.53
N ASP A 71 21.62 9.75 16.64
CA ASP A 71 21.00 8.61 17.29
C ASP A 71 19.49 8.46 16.96
N PHE A 72 18.95 9.31 16.08
CA PHE A 72 17.55 9.23 15.67
C PHE A 72 17.26 7.88 15.00
N SER A 73 16.29 7.16 15.57
CA SER A 73 15.93 5.79 15.18
C SER A 73 14.44 5.50 15.33
N LEU A 74 13.61 6.54 15.51
CA LEU A 74 12.19 6.35 15.68
C LEU A 74 11.53 5.94 14.36
N THR A 75 10.79 4.84 14.41
CA THR A 75 9.94 4.36 13.33
C THR A 75 8.48 4.39 13.78
N TRP A 76 7.57 4.12 12.85
CA TRP A 76 6.13 4.05 13.14
C TRP A 76 5.79 3.16 14.34
N SER A 77 6.52 2.05 14.50
CA SER A 77 6.36 1.06 15.57
C SER A 77 6.48 1.62 17.00
N LYS A 78 7.09 2.81 17.15
CA LYS A 78 7.21 3.52 18.43
C LYS A 78 5.86 4.03 18.95
N TYR A 79 4.95 4.42 18.05
CA TYR A 79 3.69 5.10 18.39
C TYR A 79 2.49 4.18 18.23
N PHE A 80 2.57 3.26 17.28
CA PHE A 80 1.53 2.29 16.97
C PHE A 80 2.22 0.94 16.89
N ASP A 81 1.60 -0.16 17.34
CA ASP A 81 2.27 -1.47 17.42
C ASP A 81 2.61 -2.10 16.03
N VAL A 82 2.60 -1.33 14.93
CA VAL A 82 2.80 -1.84 13.57
C VAL A 82 4.29 -1.98 13.30
N LYS A 83 4.75 -3.23 13.18
CA LYS A 83 6.18 -3.52 12.97
C LYS A 83 6.56 -3.69 11.50
N MET A 84 5.59 -3.66 10.57
CA MET A 84 5.86 -3.92 9.16
C MET A 84 6.60 -2.77 8.46
N TRP A 85 6.42 -1.54 8.94
CA TRP A 85 7.05 -0.34 8.39
C TRP A 85 8.32 0.00 9.16
N ASP A 86 9.41 -0.67 8.78
CA ASP A 86 10.74 -0.43 9.32
C ASP A 86 11.44 0.71 8.56
N VAL A 87 10.85 1.90 8.66
CA VAL A 87 11.34 3.14 8.05
C VAL A 87 11.36 4.21 9.13
N LYS A 88 12.47 4.95 9.23
CA LYS A 88 12.59 6.08 10.17
C LYS A 88 11.59 7.17 9.78
N LEU A 89 11.01 7.83 10.77
CA LEU A 89 10.14 8.97 10.52
C LEU A 89 10.97 10.18 10.07
N SER A 90 10.53 10.85 9.00
CA SER A 90 10.98 12.21 8.64
C SER A 90 10.26 13.26 9.50
N SER A 91 10.54 14.54 9.27
CA SER A 91 9.78 15.62 9.90
C SER A 91 8.27 15.52 9.63
N ALA A 92 7.87 15.17 8.40
CA ALA A 92 6.47 14.90 8.05
C ALA A 92 5.89 13.74 8.85
N GLY A 93 6.62 12.63 8.96
CA GLY A 93 6.21 11.46 9.73
C GLY A 93 6.01 11.81 11.20
N LEU A 94 6.93 12.56 11.79
CA LEU A 94 6.83 13.04 13.17
C LEU A 94 5.62 13.95 13.39
N VAL A 95 5.37 14.93 12.51
CA VAL A 95 4.16 15.76 12.60
C VAL A 95 2.90 14.91 12.43
N TYR A 96 2.91 13.94 11.51
CA TYR A 96 1.75 13.10 11.25
C TYR A 96 1.39 12.18 12.43
N VAL A 97 2.37 11.58 13.13
CA VAL A 97 2.06 10.73 14.31
C VAL A 97 1.41 11.51 15.45
N HIS A 98 1.73 12.81 15.60
CA HIS A 98 1.18 13.66 16.68
C HIS A 98 -0.11 14.40 16.29
N PHE A 99 -0.20 14.87 15.05
CA PHE A 99 -1.29 15.74 14.61
C PHE A 99 -2.19 15.13 13.53
N GLY A 100 -1.76 14.05 12.89
CA GLY A 100 -2.43 13.48 11.71
C GLY A 100 -3.90 13.15 11.95
N LYS A 101 -4.24 12.47 13.05
CA LYS A 101 -5.65 12.19 13.38
C LYS A 101 -6.50 13.45 13.51
N ARG A 102 -5.98 14.50 14.14
CA ARG A 102 -6.69 15.78 14.30
C ARG A 102 -6.85 16.50 12.96
N VAL A 103 -5.82 16.51 12.12
CA VAL A 103 -5.89 17.03 10.75
C VAL A 103 -6.96 16.30 9.95
N LEU A 104 -6.94 14.96 9.95
CA LEU A 104 -7.91 14.16 9.20
C LEU A 104 -9.33 14.30 9.75
N SER A 105 -9.50 14.41 11.07
CA SER A 105 -10.80 14.68 11.70
C SER A 105 -11.40 15.98 11.16
N LEU A 106 -10.61 17.05 11.09
CA LEU A 106 -11.05 18.34 10.55
C LEU A 106 -11.40 18.28 9.06
N LEU A 107 -10.65 17.50 8.27
CA LEU A 107 -10.86 17.37 6.83
C LEU A 107 -12.05 16.47 6.46
N THR A 108 -12.31 15.44 7.27
CA THR A 108 -13.36 14.44 6.99
C THR A 108 -14.67 14.71 7.76
N GLY A 109 -14.62 15.50 8.82
CA GLY A 109 -15.74 15.70 9.75
C GLY A 109 -15.99 14.53 10.70
N LEU A 110 -15.12 13.51 10.72
CA LEU A 110 -15.19 12.40 11.66
C LEU A 110 -14.56 12.78 13.01
N GLU A 111 -15.08 12.23 14.10
CA GLU A 111 -14.46 12.36 15.43
C GLU A 111 -13.03 11.76 15.45
N VAL A 112 -12.14 12.35 16.26
CA VAL A 112 -10.71 11.97 16.32
C VAL A 112 -10.50 10.49 16.68
N ASP A 113 -11.38 9.92 17.49
CA ASP A 113 -11.32 8.52 17.93
C ASP A 113 -12.29 7.61 17.15
N HIS A 114 -12.85 8.08 16.04
CA HIS A 114 -13.76 7.30 15.22
C HIS A 114 -13.03 6.13 14.53
N GLU A 115 -13.59 4.92 14.59
CA GLU A 115 -12.96 3.70 14.03
C GLU A 115 -12.61 3.84 12.54
N VAL A 116 -13.49 4.47 11.75
CA VAL A 116 -13.22 4.76 10.33
C VAL A 116 -12.04 5.70 10.15
N LEU A 117 -11.90 6.71 11.01
CA LEU A 117 -10.80 7.65 10.95
C LEU A 117 -9.47 6.93 11.25
N GLU A 118 -9.46 5.98 12.20
CA GLU A 118 -8.30 5.12 12.46
C GLU A 118 -7.87 4.37 11.20
N LYS A 119 -8.81 3.76 10.48
CA LYS A 119 -8.50 3.01 9.25
C LYS A 119 -7.98 3.93 8.14
N ILE A 120 -8.55 5.12 7.98
CA ILE A 120 -8.08 6.13 7.01
C ILE A 120 -6.69 6.64 7.41
N PHE A 121 -6.45 6.92 8.70
CA PHE A 121 -5.18 7.41 9.24
C PHE A 121 -4.04 6.42 8.93
N MET A 122 -4.26 5.13 9.20
CA MET A 122 -3.32 4.06 8.88
C MET A 122 -3.05 3.98 7.37
N ARG A 123 -4.10 4.16 6.56
CA ARG A 123 -4.01 4.02 5.10
C ARG A 123 -3.28 5.17 4.43
N ILE A 124 -3.48 6.38 4.92
CA ILE A 124 -2.76 7.58 4.48
C ILE A 124 -1.29 7.48 4.86
N TYR A 125 -0.95 6.96 6.05
CA TYR A 125 0.44 6.72 6.39
C TYR A 125 1.10 5.76 5.38
N GLU A 126 0.52 4.58 5.21
CA GLU A 126 1.03 3.53 4.32
C GLU A 126 1.19 4.00 2.87
N SER A 127 0.24 4.78 2.37
CA SER A 127 0.13 5.09 0.94
C SER A 127 0.75 6.43 0.55
N PHE A 128 1.10 7.28 1.53
CA PHE A 128 1.53 8.66 1.27
C PHE A 128 2.71 9.08 2.15
N ILE A 129 2.56 9.03 3.46
CA ILE A 129 3.58 9.53 4.41
C ILE A 129 4.83 8.65 4.40
N LEU A 130 4.66 7.32 4.36
CA LEU A 130 5.74 6.34 4.39
C LEU A 130 6.72 6.49 3.22
N GLU A 131 6.23 6.85 2.02
CA GLU A 131 7.10 7.12 0.87
C GLU A 131 8.01 8.31 1.13
N ILE A 132 7.47 9.37 1.74
CA ILE A 132 8.20 10.60 2.06
C ILE A 132 9.23 10.33 3.15
N ASP A 133 8.82 9.65 4.23
CA ASP A 133 9.72 9.17 5.30
C ASP A 133 10.89 8.37 4.72
N GLY A 134 10.60 7.43 3.81
CA GLY A 134 11.61 6.58 3.20
C GLY A 134 12.58 7.34 2.31
N GLN A 135 12.09 8.24 1.45
CA GLN A 135 12.95 8.99 0.54
C GLN A 135 13.84 9.98 1.28
N ASP A 136 13.29 10.66 2.28
CA ASP A 136 13.98 11.67 3.06
C ASP A 136 15.09 11.05 3.95
N ASN A 137 14.79 9.94 4.62
CA ASN A 137 15.79 9.18 5.40
C ASN A 137 16.77 8.37 4.53
N GLY A 138 16.72 8.49 3.20
CA GLY A 138 17.58 7.74 2.28
C GLY A 138 17.39 6.22 2.35
N THR A 139 16.20 5.76 2.75
CA THR A 139 15.88 4.34 2.85
C THR A 139 15.69 3.75 1.45
N PRO A 140 16.43 2.68 1.09
CA PRO A 140 16.29 2.09 -0.23
C PRO A 140 14.92 1.40 -0.37
N GLN A 141 14.25 1.62 -1.50
CA GLN A 141 12.97 0.96 -1.83
C GLN A 141 13.08 -0.57 -1.93
N SER A 142 14.30 -1.10 -2.13
CA SER A 142 14.55 -2.52 -2.31
C SER A 142 15.97 -2.88 -1.85
N LYS A 143 16.13 -4.08 -1.29
CA LYS A 143 17.45 -4.66 -0.98
C LYS A 143 18.24 -5.03 -2.24
N MET A 144 17.55 -5.23 -3.35
CA MET A 144 18.13 -5.52 -4.67
C MET A 144 18.10 -4.26 -5.55
N PRO A 145 19.02 -4.12 -6.53
CA PRO A 145 18.98 -3.03 -7.49
C PRO A 145 17.64 -2.92 -8.20
N LEU A 146 17.11 -1.70 -8.30
CA LEU A 146 15.90 -1.42 -9.05
C LEU A 146 16.15 -1.60 -10.55
N LYS A 147 15.17 -2.16 -11.26
CA LYS A 147 15.23 -2.31 -12.73
C LYS A 147 14.98 -0.99 -13.46
N TYR A 148 14.31 -0.05 -12.81
CA TYR A 148 13.98 1.28 -13.32
C TYR A 148 13.81 2.25 -12.14
N ASN A 149 14.01 3.54 -12.39
CA ASN A 149 13.87 4.59 -11.39
C ASN A 149 12.53 5.32 -11.55
N ILE A 150 11.88 5.64 -10.43
CA ILE A 150 10.68 6.47 -10.39
C ILE A 150 11.11 7.92 -10.16
N ASN A 151 10.84 8.81 -11.12
CA ASN A 151 11.22 10.23 -11.05
C ASN A 151 10.02 11.19 -11.17
N THR A 152 8.81 10.65 -11.17
CA THR A 152 7.56 11.41 -11.40
C THR A 152 6.72 11.59 -10.14
N GLY A 153 7.05 10.92 -9.03
CA GLY A 153 6.35 11.01 -7.75
C GLY A 153 6.47 12.37 -7.06
N LEU A 154 5.69 12.56 -5.99
CA LEU A 154 5.55 13.84 -5.29
C LEU A 154 6.89 14.41 -4.84
N TYR A 155 7.73 13.61 -4.19
CA TYR A 155 9.07 14.02 -3.75
C TYR A 155 9.92 14.58 -4.89
N SER A 156 9.93 13.90 -6.04
CA SER A 156 10.65 14.37 -7.24
C SER A 156 10.03 15.63 -7.85
N ARG A 157 8.71 15.80 -7.78
CA ARG A 157 8.00 17.01 -8.24
C ARG A 157 8.33 18.20 -7.35
N VAL A 158 8.34 18.02 -6.03
CA VAL A 158 8.75 19.05 -5.06
C VAL A 158 10.21 19.44 -5.29
N ARG A 159 11.13 18.46 -5.40
CA ARG A 159 12.53 18.72 -5.69
C ARG A 159 12.74 19.60 -6.93
N ARG A 160 11.96 19.39 -8.00
CA ARG A 160 12.04 20.17 -9.24
C ARG A 160 11.57 21.62 -9.11
N LEU A 161 10.86 21.97 -8.04
CA LEU A 161 10.45 23.35 -7.78
C LEU A 161 11.57 24.17 -7.15
N ASN A 162 12.59 23.54 -6.56
CA ASN A 162 13.75 24.27 -6.06
C ASN A 162 14.37 25.12 -7.18
N PRO A 163 14.83 26.35 -6.87
CA PRO A 163 15.60 27.16 -7.80
C PRO A 163 16.78 26.37 -8.37
N TRP A 164 17.12 26.63 -9.61
CA TRP A 164 18.29 26.00 -10.21
C TRP A 164 19.56 26.58 -9.60
N TRP A 165 20.65 25.82 -9.66
CA TRP A 165 21.96 26.27 -9.16
C TRP A 165 22.46 27.56 -9.84
N ASN A 166 21.90 27.90 -11.01
CA ASN A 166 22.19 29.09 -11.80
C ASN A 166 21.04 30.13 -11.80
N SER A 167 20.05 29.99 -10.91
CA SER A 167 19.00 31.01 -10.67
C SER A 167 19.45 32.07 -9.65
N GLY A 168 18.80 33.24 -9.65
CA GLY A 168 18.97 34.24 -8.60
C GLY A 168 18.27 33.84 -7.29
N SER A 169 18.73 34.39 -6.16
CA SER A 169 18.25 34.04 -4.80
C SER A 169 16.80 34.44 -4.51
N GLU A 170 16.22 35.37 -5.27
CA GLU A 170 14.87 35.92 -5.06
C GLU A 170 13.74 34.92 -5.39
N GLU A 171 14.05 33.80 -6.06
CA GLU A 171 13.05 32.80 -6.49
C GLU A 171 12.66 31.79 -5.39
N SER A 172 13.44 31.69 -4.31
CA SER A 172 13.32 30.61 -3.30
C SER A 172 11.97 30.61 -2.56
N GLU A 173 11.44 31.79 -2.21
CA GLU A 173 10.19 31.87 -1.43
C GLU A 173 8.96 31.56 -2.29
N SER A 174 8.92 32.11 -3.51
CA SER A 174 7.87 31.79 -4.48
C SER A 174 7.87 30.29 -4.85
N ALA A 175 9.06 29.71 -5.02
CA ALA A 175 9.24 28.27 -5.23
C ALA A 175 8.68 27.43 -4.06
N PHE A 176 8.99 27.81 -2.82
CA PHE A 176 8.49 27.14 -1.63
C PHE A 176 6.96 27.23 -1.53
N GLN A 177 6.36 28.38 -1.84
CA GLN A 177 4.91 28.53 -1.85
C GLN A 177 4.23 27.67 -2.94
N ARG A 178 4.88 27.48 -4.09
CA ARG A 178 4.42 26.53 -5.12
C ARG A 178 4.52 25.08 -4.65
N ALA A 179 5.56 24.74 -3.89
CA ALA A 179 5.72 23.41 -3.30
C ALA A 179 4.63 23.12 -2.25
N LEU A 180 4.34 24.08 -1.37
CA LEU A 180 3.23 23.99 -0.41
C LEU A 180 1.89 23.73 -1.12
N ASN A 181 1.61 24.46 -2.20
CA ASN A 181 0.38 24.25 -2.96
C ASN A 181 0.32 22.85 -3.60
N LEU A 182 1.41 22.44 -4.24
CA LEU A 182 1.52 21.11 -4.85
C LEU A 182 1.27 19.99 -3.83
N VAL A 183 1.95 20.03 -2.69
CA VAL A 183 1.81 19.01 -1.63
C VAL A 183 0.43 19.07 -0.99
N ASN A 184 -0.13 20.27 -0.79
CA ASN A 184 -1.47 20.43 -0.24
C ASN A 184 -2.55 19.82 -1.15
N CYS A 185 -2.52 20.07 -2.45
CA CYS A 185 -3.47 19.47 -3.38
C CYS A 185 -3.36 17.94 -3.37
N GLU A 186 -2.15 17.40 -3.46
CA GLU A 186 -1.95 15.95 -3.47
C GLU A 186 -2.40 15.29 -2.15
N PHE A 187 -2.14 15.94 -1.01
CA PHE A 187 -2.60 15.46 0.29
C PHE A 187 -4.13 15.49 0.40
N LEU A 188 -4.78 16.58 -0.01
CA LEU A 188 -6.24 16.70 0.02
C LEU A 188 -6.92 15.68 -0.90
N ASP A 189 -6.43 15.49 -2.12
CA ASP A 189 -6.94 14.48 -3.05
C ASP A 189 -6.78 13.06 -2.47
N THR A 190 -5.67 12.81 -1.78
CA THR A 190 -5.42 11.53 -1.09
C THR A 190 -6.41 11.30 0.05
N VAL A 191 -6.65 12.31 0.89
CA VAL A 191 -7.62 12.25 1.99
C VAL A 191 -9.04 12.04 1.46
N ASP A 192 -9.43 12.81 0.43
CA ASP A 192 -10.73 12.70 -0.21
C ASP A 192 -10.95 11.32 -0.83
N TYR A 193 -9.95 10.80 -1.55
CA TYR A 193 -10.00 9.44 -2.09
C TYR A 193 -10.21 8.41 -0.98
N PHE A 194 -9.46 8.47 0.12
CA PHE A 194 -9.59 7.47 1.17
C PHE A 194 -10.92 7.56 1.94
N ALA A 195 -11.39 8.78 2.21
CA ALA A 195 -12.63 9.02 2.94
C ALA A 195 -13.89 8.76 2.10
N ASN A 196 -13.91 9.23 0.85
CA ASN A 196 -15.13 9.31 0.03
C ASN A 196 -15.19 8.28 -1.11
N CYS A 197 -14.08 7.60 -1.45
CA CYS A 197 -14.05 6.56 -2.48
C CYS A 197 -13.63 5.19 -1.93
N TRP A 198 -12.45 5.09 -1.33
CA TRP A 198 -11.90 3.82 -0.86
C TRP A 198 -12.70 3.29 0.32
N TRP A 199 -12.91 4.04 1.40
CA TRP A 199 -13.60 3.51 2.58
C TRP A 199 -15.04 3.07 2.31
N PRO A 200 -15.89 3.84 1.58
CA PRO A 200 -17.25 3.39 1.26
C PRO A 200 -17.31 2.06 0.49
N ALA A 201 -16.29 1.74 -0.31
CA ALA A 201 -16.20 0.45 -0.99
C ALA A 201 -16.08 -0.74 -0.02
N ARG A 202 -15.61 -0.52 1.22
CA ARG A 202 -15.53 -1.55 2.25
C ARG A 202 -16.87 -2.25 2.47
N HIS A 203 -17.95 -1.48 2.56
CA HIS A 203 -19.29 -2.02 2.77
C HIS A 203 -19.74 -2.94 1.63
N ILE A 204 -19.46 -2.54 0.38
CA ILE A 204 -19.81 -3.32 -0.82
C ILE A 204 -19.08 -4.67 -0.81
N VAL A 205 -17.77 -4.65 -0.54
CA VAL A 205 -16.96 -5.87 -0.52
C VAL A 205 -17.36 -6.77 0.66
N ALA A 206 -17.58 -6.21 1.84
CA ALA A 206 -18.01 -6.96 3.02
C ALA A 206 -19.39 -7.64 2.81
N LYS A 207 -20.34 -6.92 2.21
CA LYS A 207 -21.65 -7.47 1.82
C LYS A 207 -21.49 -8.61 0.81
N ALA A 208 -20.69 -8.41 -0.23
CA ALA A 208 -20.43 -9.45 -1.22
C ALA A 208 -19.76 -10.69 -0.60
N MET A 209 -18.83 -10.48 0.34
CA MET A 209 -18.19 -11.57 1.10
C MET A 209 -19.25 -12.35 1.89
N GLY A 210 -20.15 -11.67 2.61
CA GLY A 210 -21.22 -12.32 3.37
C GLY A 210 -22.19 -13.15 2.51
N CYS A 211 -22.41 -12.76 1.25
CA CYS A 211 -23.36 -13.42 0.35
C CYS A 211 -22.73 -14.42 -0.63
N ARG A 212 -21.40 -14.61 -0.61
CA ARG A 212 -20.66 -15.37 -1.64
C ARG A 212 -21.08 -16.84 -1.79
N GLU A 213 -21.58 -17.46 -0.73
CA GLU A 213 -22.09 -18.84 -0.77
C GLU A 213 -23.33 -18.99 -1.67
N ALA A 214 -24.16 -17.94 -1.75
CA ALA A 214 -25.32 -17.94 -2.64
C ALA A 214 -24.94 -17.74 -4.12
N VAL A 215 -23.74 -17.22 -4.39
CA VAL A 215 -23.20 -17.09 -5.76
C VAL A 215 -22.64 -18.43 -6.24
N ASP A 216 -21.82 -19.06 -5.40
CA ASP A 216 -21.19 -20.33 -5.67
C ASP A 216 -20.89 -21.08 -4.36
N PRO A 217 -21.30 -22.35 -4.21
CA PRO A 217 -21.07 -23.13 -2.99
C PRO A 217 -19.60 -23.26 -2.60
N SER A 218 -18.64 -23.09 -3.53
CA SER A 218 -17.22 -23.09 -3.21
C SER A 218 -16.78 -21.89 -2.37
N LYS A 219 -17.57 -20.80 -2.34
CA LYS A 219 -17.25 -19.52 -1.68
C LYS A 219 -15.98 -18.86 -2.23
N THR A 220 -15.52 -19.25 -3.41
CA THR A 220 -14.29 -18.72 -4.05
C THR A 220 -14.55 -17.64 -5.11
N ILE A 221 -15.82 -17.35 -5.43
CA ILE A 221 -16.21 -16.32 -6.37
C ILE A 221 -16.90 -15.19 -5.61
N LEU A 222 -16.39 -13.97 -5.74
CA LEU A 222 -17.00 -12.77 -5.19
C LEU A 222 -17.69 -11.99 -6.31
N VAL A 223 -18.96 -11.62 -6.13
CA VAL A 223 -19.69 -10.79 -7.11
C VAL A 223 -20.02 -9.45 -6.49
N LEU A 224 -19.56 -8.38 -7.12
CA LEU A 224 -19.88 -7.00 -6.74
C LEU A 224 -21.04 -6.49 -7.60
N ASP A 225 -21.98 -5.77 -6.97
CA ASP A 225 -23.12 -5.15 -7.65
C ASP A 225 -22.74 -3.88 -8.42
N ARG A 226 -21.56 -3.32 -8.15
CA ARG A 226 -20.96 -2.19 -8.86
C ARG A 226 -19.44 -2.25 -8.85
N SER A 227 -18.83 -1.55 -9.80
CA SER A 227 -17.38 -1.32 -9.79
C SER A 227 -16.99 -0.45 -8.58
N CYS A 228 -15.97 -0.89 -7.84
CA CYS A 228 -15.39 -0.16 -6.71
C CYS A 228 -13.95 -0.62 -6.42
N PRO A 229 -13.15 0.14 -5.65
CA PRO A 229 -11.83 -0.29 -5.20
C PRO A 229 -11.91 -1.48 -4.22
N TRP A 230 -11.87 -2.71 -4.74
CA TRP A 230 -12.12 -3.91 -3.92
C TRP A 230 -10.87 -4.60 -3.37
N LYS A 231 -9.72 -4.48 -4.04
CA LYS A 231 -8.54 -5.35 -3.81
C LYS A 231 -8.08 -5.40 -2.36
N SER A 232 -7.81 -4.25 -1.78
CA SER A 232 -7.32 -4.18 -0.41
C SER A 232 -8.35 -4.60 0.63
N HIS A 233 -9.61 -4.17 0.46
CA HIS A 233 -10.70 -4.60 1.33
C HIS A 233 -10.89 -6.10 1.32
N LEU A 234 -10.77 -6.75 0.16
CA LEU A 234 -10.81 -8.21 0.09
C LEU A 234 -9.70 -8.85 0.93
N PHE A 235 -8.45 -8.38 0.79
CA PHE A 235 -7.34 -8.93 1.55
C PHE A 235 -7.50 -8.71 3.06
N ASP A 236 -7.99 -7.53 3.46
CA ASP A 236 -8.29 -7.22 4.87
C ASP A 236 -9.37 -8.15 5.43
N LEU A 237 -10.49 -8.30 4.70
CA LEU A 237 -11.61 -9.16 5.10
C LEU A 237 -11.21 -10.65 5.17
N GLU A 238 -10.37 -11.12 4.24
CA GLU A 238 -9.87 -12.50 4.31
C GLU A 238 -8.97 -12.74 5.52
N ARG A 239 -8.14 -11.76 5.90
CA ARG A 239 -7.33 -11.84 7.13
C ARG A 239 -8.23 -11.88 8.37
N GLU A 240 -9.22 -11.00 8.41
CA GLU A 240 -10.26 -10.97 9.45
C GLU A 240 -10.98 -12.32 9.61
N GLU A 241 -11.44 -12.92 8.52
CA GLU A 241 -12.15 -14.21 8.57
C GLU A 241 -11.27 -15.38 9.02
N ARG A 242 -9.96 -15.33 8.72
CA ARG A 242 -9.00 -16.35 9.14
C ARG A 242 -8.60 -16.24 10.61
N MET A 243 -8.97 -15.14 11.27
CA MET A 243 -8.35 -14.74 12.55
C MET A 243 -6.82 -14.69 12.44
N GLU A 244 -6.29 -14.55 11.21
CA GLU A 244 -4.92 -14.12 10.97
C GLU A 244 -4.90 -12.67 11.42
N THR A 245 -4.17 -12.37 12.49
CA THR A 245 -4.16 -11.06 13.17
C THR A 245 -4.37 -9.92 12.19
N VAL A 246 -5.54 -9.27 12.30
CA VAL A 246 -5.85 -8.06 11.54
C VAL A 246 -4.88 -7.02 12.00
N VAL A 247 -4.08 -6.50 11.08
CA VAL A 247 -3.10 -5.49 11.42
C VAL A 247 -3.86 -4.18 11.73
N TYR A 248 -3.97 -3.90 13.04
CA TYR A 248 -4.30 -2.68 13.80
C TYR A 248 -5.70 -2.41 14.39
N PRO A 249 -5.81 -2.25 15.74
CA PRO A 249 -4.92 -2.75 16.84
C PRO A 249 -5.38 -4.11 17.43
N GLU A 250 -4.43 -4.88 17.98
CA GLU A 250 -4.69 -6.09 18.77
C GLU A 250 -5.55 -5.76 20.02
N PRO A 251 -6.53 -6.61 20.39
CA PRO A 251 -7.03 -6.60 21.75
C PRO A 251 -6.00 -7.25 22.69
N LEU A 252 -5.84 -6.66 23.88
CA LEU A 252 -5.16 -7.26 25.04
C LEU A 252 -5.41 -8.77 25.08
N HIS A 253 -4.35 -9.54 24.94
CA HIS A 253 -4.36 -10.99 25.10
C HIS A 253 -4.99 -11.34 26.46
N ARG A 254 -6.25 -11.79 26.48
CA ARG A 254 -6.76 -12.59 27.60
C ARG A 254 -6.11 -13.96 27.49
N GLU A 255 -5.43 -14.40 28.55
CA GLU A 255 -4.63 -15.64 28.62
C GLU A 255 -5.33 -16.94 28.15
N ASN A 256 -6.65 -16.91 27.92
CA ASN A 256 -7.45 -18.09 27.59
C ASN A 256 -8.14 -18.05 26.20
N TYR A 257 -7.85 -17.10 25.31
CA TYR A 257 -8.41 -17.10 23.95
C TYR A 257 -7.39 -17.58 22.91
N ARG A 258 -7.51 -18.84 22.48
CA ARG A 258 -6.87 -19.32 21.24
C ARG A 258 -7.91 -19.28 20.13
N PRO A 259 -7.81 -18.37 19.14
CA PRO A 259 -8.72 -18.40 18.00
C PRO A 259 -8.61 -19.75 17.29
N VAL A 260 -9.75 -20.39 17.03
CA VAL A 260 -9.79 -21.54 16.12
C VAL A 260 -9.48 -21.00 14.73
N LEU A 261 -8.30 -21.33 14.20
CA LEU A 261 -7.93 -21.01 12.82
C LEU A 261 -9.02 -21.54 11.89
N LYS A 262 -9.83 -20.63 11.36
CA LYS A 262 -10.71 -20.94 10.26
C LYS A 262 -9.84 -20.86 9.00
N PHE A 263 -9.89 -21.89 8.18
CA PHE A 263 -9.32 -21.86 6.83
C PHE A 263 -10.46 -21.68 5.82
N PRO A 264 -11.12 -20.50 5.76
CA PRO A 264 -12.11 -20.22 4.74
C PRO A 264 -11.45 -20.31 3.36
N PRO A 265 -12.19 -20.75 2.33
CA PRO A 265 -11.71 -20.73 0.96
C PRO A 265 -11.28 -19.32 0.56
N GLN A 266 -10.13 -19.22 -0.09
CA GLN A 266 -9.66 -17.94 -0.64
C GLN A 266 -10.53 -17.56 -1.84
N ILE A 267 -10.81 -16.26 -2.00
CA ILE A 267 -11.46 -15.77 -3.22
C ILE A 267 -10.46 -15.89 -4.38
N LEU A 268 -10.86 -16.57 -5.44
CA LEU A 268 -10.06 -16.78 -6.65
C LEU A 268 -10.41 -15.77 -7.73
N PHE A 269 -11.69 -15.41 -7.84
CA PHE A 269 -12.20 -14.46 -8.83
C PHE A 269 -13.12 -13.41 -8.22
N VAL A 270 -13.02 -12.19 -8.72
CA VAL A 270 -13.98 -11.11 -8.47
C VAL A 270 -14.69 -10.77 -9.77
N VAL A 271 -16.02 -10.82 -9.75
CA VAL A 271 -16.91 -10.49 -10.87
C VAL A 271 -17.57 -9.15 -10.58
N LEU A 272 -17.48 -8.21 -11.50
CA LEU A 272 -18.00 -6.84 -11.32
C LEU A 272 -18.45 -6.23 -12.66
N PRO A 273 -19.44 -5.32 -12.66
CA PRO A 273 -19.88 -4.67 -13.88
C PRO A 273 -18.86 -3.64 -14.39
N SER A 274 -18.68 -3.55 -15.71
CA SER A 274 -17.80 -2.59 -16.40
C SER A 274 -18.40 -2.23 -17.76
N ASP A 275 -18.73 -0.95 -17.98
CA ASP A 275 -19.19 -0.40 -19.26
C ASP A 275 -20.29 -1.22 -19.96
N GLY A 276 -21.35 -1.57 -19.22
CA GLY A 276 -22.47 -2.37 -19.72
C GLY A 276 -22.20 -3.88 -19.85
N ASN A 277 -20.97 -4.32 -19.56
CA ASN A 277 -20.54 -5.70 -19.54
C ASN A 277 -20.15 -6.14 -18.11
N TRP A 278 -19.61 -7.34 -17.99
CA TRP A 278 -19.17 -7.94 -16.73
C TRP A 278 -17.76 -8.46 -16.85
N VAL A 279 -16.91 -7.99 -15.95
CA VAL A 279 -15.50 -8.35 -15.89
C VAL A 279 -15.30 -9.43 -14.83
N VAL A 280 -14.45 -10.41 -15.16
CA VAL A 280 -13.98 -11.46 -14.26
C VAL A 280 -12.49 -11.24 -14.04
N GLN A 281 -12.12 -10.85 -12.82
CA GLN A 281 -10.73 -10.57 -12.47
C GLN A 281 -10.19 -11.65 -11.53
N ALA A 282 -9.06 -12.27 -11.90
CA ALA A 282 -8.33 -13.17 -11.03
C ALA A 282 -7.74 -12.38 -9.85
N VAL A 283 -7.90 -12.88 -8.64
CA VAL A 283 -7.38 -12.22 -7.44
C VAL A 283 -5.84 -12.32 -7.43
N PRO A 284 -5.12 -11.19 -7.25
CA PRO A 284 -3.68 -11.22 -7.17
C PRO A 284 -3.18 -11.94 -5.91
N LYS A 285 -1.96 -12.45 -6.02
CA LYS A 285 -1.14 -12.97 -4.92
C LYS A 285 0.08 -12.04 -4.78
N GLU A 286 0.88 -12.27 -3.75
CA GLU A 286 2.17 -11.58 -3.59
C GLU A 286 3.07 -11.76 -4.84
N LYS A 287 3.98 -10.79 -5.06
CA LYS A 287 5.00 -10.82 -6.14
C LYS A 287 4.44 -10.89 -7.57
N PHE A 288 3.31 -10.21 -7.83
CA PHE A 288 2.66 -10.14 -9.15
C PHE A 288 2.13 -11.47 -9.69
N GLU A 289 2.03 -12.50 -8.84
CA GLU A 289 1.31 -13.72 -9.17
C GLU A 289 -0.20 -13.49 -9.07
N ILE A 290 -1.00 -14.38 -9.66
CA ILE A 290 -2.46 -14.42 -9.49
C ILE A 290 -2.85 -15.79 -8.94
N ARG A 291 -3.87 -15.84 -8.08
CA ARG A 291 -4.26 -17.06 -7.37
C ARG A 291 -4.67 -18.18 -8.31
N LEU A 292 -5.45 -17.86 -9.33
CA LEU A 292 -5.85 -18.78 -10.38
C LEU A 292 -5.96 -18.04 -11.72
N PRO A 293 -5.01 -18.23 -12.66
CA PRO A 293 -5.09 -17.63 -13.98
C PRO A 293 -6.15 -18.31 -14.86
N PHE A 294 -6.68 -17.59 -15.84
CA PHE A 294 -7.42 -18.20 -16.95
C PHE A 294 -6.54 -19.22 -17.72
N PRO A 295 -7.13 -20.31 -18.26
CA PRO A 295 -6.43 -21.31 -19.06
C PRO A 295 -5.70 -20.68 -20.23
N ILE A 296 -4.54 -21.23 -20.60
CA ILE A 296 -3.71 -20.72 -21.70
C ILE A 296 -4.53 -20.67 -23.00
N ASP A 297 -5.34 -21.70 -23.24
CA ASP A 297 -6.16 -21.83 -24.45
C ASP A 297 -7.27 -20.78 -24.56
N TRP A 298 -7.59 -20.05 -23.48
CA TRP A 298 -8.57 -18.95 -23.51
C TRP A 298 -7.91 -17.61 -23.79
N ARG A 299 -6.59 -17.46 -23.52
CA ARG A 299 -5.92 -16.17 -23.48
C ARG A 299 -5.77 -15.56 -24.86
N SER A 300 -5.97 -14.25 -24.94
CA SER A 300 -5.94 -13.48 -26.18
C SER A 300 -7.05 -13.83 -27.19
N LEU A 301 -7.98 -14.73 -26.83
CA LEU A 301 -9.17 -14.99 -27.62
C LEU A 301 -10.27 -13.98 -27.34
N GLN A 302 -11.12 -13.77 -28.34
CA GLN A 302 -12.21 -12.79 -28.32
C GLN A 302 -13.49 -13.38 -28.89
N ASP A 303 -14.62 -12.81 -28.48
CA ASP A 303 -15.96 -13.03 -29.03
C ASP A 303 -16.28 -14.50 -29.35
N ASP A 304 -16.63 -14.81 -30.60
CA ASP A 304 -17.11 -16.12 -31.05
C ASP A 304 -16.05 -17.23 -30.89
N GLN A 305 -14.76 -16.91 -31.04
CA GLN A 305 -13.69 -17.88 -30.84
C GLN A 305 -13.62 -18.32 -29.37
N LEU A 306 -13.73 -17.35 -28.46
CA LEU A 306 -13.75 -17.63 -27.03
C LEU A 306 -15.05 -18.34 -26.64
N CYS A 307 -16.20 -17.92 -27.15
CA CYS A 307 -17.48 -18.62 -26.91
C CYS A 307 -17.43 -20.08 -27.37
N SER A 308 -16.81 -20.35 -28.53
CA SER A 308 -16.69 -21.70 -29.09
C SER A 308 -15.82 -22.63 -28.24
N ILE A 309 -14.69 -22.14 -27.72
CA ILE A 309 -13.79 -22.94 -26.88
C ILE A 309 -14.33 -23.13 -25.47
N THR A 310 -14.92 -22.08 -24.89
CA THR A 310 -15.44 -22.13 -23.52
C THR A 310 -16.80 -22.82 -23.42
N GLY A 311 -17.58 -22.82 -24.50
CA GLY A 311 -19.00 -23.18 -24.47
C GLY A 311 -19.88 -22.15 -23.75
N ILE A 312 -19.33 -21.00 -23.37
CA ILE A 312 -20.03 -19.96 -22.59
C ILE A 312 -20.46 -18.84 -23.55
N PRO A 313 -21.76 -18.52 -23.63
CA PRO A 313 -22.23 -17.47 -24.51
C PRO A 313 -21.83 -16.08 -24.00
N GLY A 314 -21.67 -15.14 -24.93
CA GLY A 314 -21.45 -13.73 -24.61
C GLY A 314 -20.06 -13.40 -24.09
N CYS A 315 -19.08 -14.30 -24.22
CA CYS A 315 -17.68 -14.01 -23.94
C CYS A 315 -17.18 -12.89 -24.85
N ILE A 316 -16.41 -11.94 -24.31
CA ILE A 316 -15.87 -10.79 -25.04
C ILE A 316 -14.36 -10.96 -25.25
N PHE A 317 -13.59 -11.16 -24.17
CA PHE A 317 -12.15 -11.44 -24.28
C PHE A 317 -11.57 -12.03 -23.00
N VAL A 318 -10.36 -12.59 -23.10
CA VAL A 318 -9.46 -12.89 -21.97
C VAL A 318 -8.08 -12.30 -22.24
N HIS A 319 -7.53 -11.56 -21.26
CA HIS A 319 -6.21 -10.93 -21.38
C HIS A 319 -5.09 -11.97 -21.49
N ASN A 320 -4.03 -11.65 -22.24
CA ASN A 320 -2.90 -12.57 -22.49
C ASN A 320 -2.22 -13.13 -21.23
N SER A 321 -2.15 -12.36 -20.15
CA SER A 321 -1.60 -12.85 -18.88
C SER A 321 -2.56 -13.72 -18.06
N GLY A 322 -3.81 -13.87 -18.49
CA GLY A 322 -4.82 -14.69 -17.82
C GLY A 322 -5.37 -14.08 -16.53
N HIS A 323 -5.17 -12.79 -16.29
CA HIS A 323 -5.64 -12.11 -15.06
C HIS A 323 -7.05 -11.52 -15.17
N LEU A 324 -7.59 -11.40 -16.39
CA LEU A 324 -8.81 -10.67 -16.68
C LEU A 324 -9.56 -11.33 -17.82
N GLY A 325 -10.87 -11.51 -17.65
CA GLY A 325 -11.82 -11.88 -18.69
C GLY A 325 -13.03 -10.96 -18.68
N SER A 326 -13.82 -10.98 -19.75
CA SER A 326 -15.04 -10.18 -19.86
C SER A 326 -16.15 -10.95 -20.57
N ASN A 327 -17.38 -10.75 -20.12
CA ASN A 327 -18.61 -11.32 -20.68
C ASN A 327 -19.71 -10.25 -20.73
N LYS A 328 -20.64 -10.35 -21.67
CA LYS A 328 -21.79 -9.45 -21.80
C LYS A 328 -22.77 -9.55 -20.62
N THR A 329 -22.81 -10.70 -19.95
CA THR A 329 -23.78 -11.00 -18.89
C THR A 329 -23.10 -11.33 -17.57
N ARG A 330 -23.81 -11.05 -16.47
CA ARG A 330 -23.36 -11.40 -15.11
C ARG A 330 -23.20 -12.90 -14.96
N GLU A 331 -24.19 -13.65 -15.45
CA GLU A 331 -24.26 -15.10 -15.34
C GLU A 331 -23.14 -15.75 -16.16
N GLY A 332 -22.89 -15.26 -17.38
CA GLY A 332 -21.77 -15.72 -18.20
C GLY A 332 -20.41 -15.42 -17.56
N ALA A 333 -20.23 -14.26 -16.94
CA ALA A 333 -19.00 -13.92 -16.21
C ALA A 333 -18.78 -14.85 -14.99
N ILE A 334 -19.83 -15.14 -14.22
CA ILE A 334 -19.74 -16.10 -13.11
C ILE A 334 -19.42 -17.51 -13.65
N GLU A 335 -20.03 -17.91 -14.77
CA GLU A 335 -19.77 -19.23 -15.37
C GLU A 335 -18.34 -19.36 -15.90
N MET A 336 -17.77 -18.29 -16.46
CA MET A 336 -16.36 -18.26 -16.82
C MET A 336 -15.48 -18.56 -15.60
N ALA A 337 -15.72 -17.91 -14.46
CA ALA A 337 -14.97 -18.18 -13.23
C ALA A 337 -15.16 -19.63 -12.75
N ARG A 338 -16.40 -20.16 -12.75
CA ARG A 338 -16.70 -21.53 -12.35
C ARG A 338 -15.99 -22.57 -13.23
N SER A 339 -16.04 -22.39 -14.55
CA SER A 339 -15.41 -23.31 -15.49
C SER A 339 -13.91 -23.41 -15.22
N VAL A 340 -13.23 -22.28 -14.99
CA VAL A 340 -11.80 -22.26 -14.67
C VAL A 340 -11.50 -22.95 -13.33
N ILE A 341 -12.34 -22.72 -12.30
CA ILE A 341 -12.20 -23.39 -11.00
C ILE A 341 -12.36 -24.91 -11.14
N ASN A 342 -13.38 -25.36 -11.87
CA ASN A 342 -13.67 -26.78 -12.05
C ASN A 342 -12.57 -27.49 -12.86
N GLU A 343 -12.09 -26.87 -13.94
CA GLU A 343 -10.99 -27.39 -14.73
C GLU A 343 -9.72 -27.53 -13.88
N SER A 344 -9.41 -26.53 -13.05
CA SER A 344 -8.26 -26.59 -12.14
C SER A 344 -8.36 -27.73 -11.11
N LYS A 345 -9.55 -27.98 -10.55
CA LYS A 345 -9.79 -29.10 -9.64
C LYS A 345 -9.58 -30.45 -10.31
N LEU A 346 -10.15 -30.63 -11.52
CA LEU A 346 -9.98 -31.85 -12.30
C LEU A 346 -8.50 -32.13 -12.63
N GLN A 347 -7.74 -31.09 -12.99
CA GLN A 347 -6.31 -31.21 -13.24
C GLN A 347 -5.54 -31.63 -11.98
N GLN A 348 -5.90 -31.09 -10.81
CA GLN A 348 -5.29 -31.47 -9.53
C GLN A 348 -5.61 -32.91 -9.14
N GLU A 349 -6.86 -33.35 -9.28
CA GLU A 349 -7.27 -34.74 -9.01
C GLU A 349 -6.54 -35.74 -9.92
N ASN A 350 -6.47 -35.44 -11.22
CA ASN A 350 -5.75 -36.28 -12.18
C ASN A 350 -4.24 -36.38 -11.88
N ALA A 351 -3.64 -35.29 -11.39
CA ALA A 351 -2.23 -35.29 -10.98
C ALA A 351 -1.98 -36.17 -9.74
N ILE A 352 -2.92 -36.21 -8.79
CA ILE A 352 -2.82 -37.05 -7.58
C ILE A 352 -2.99 -38.54 -7.92
N HIS A 353 -3.80 -38.87 -8.93
CA HIS A 353 -4.06 -40.24 -9.36
C HIS A 353 -3.06 -40.80 -10.40
N THR A 354 -2.07 -40.02 -10.81
CA THR A 354 -0.99 -40.50 -11.68
C THR A 354 0.04 -41.30 -10.85
N PRO A 355 0.30 -42.59 -11.13
CA PRO A 355 1.27 -43.36 -10.36
C PRO A 355 2.65 -42.72 -10.43
N LEU A 356 3.23 -42.40 -9.27
CA LEU A 356 4.63 -41.97 -9.20
C LEU A 356 5.51 -43.08 -9.81
N THR A 357 6.23 -42.75 -10.88
CA THR A 357 7.24 -43.66 -11.44
C THR A 357 8.27 -43.94 -10.35
N PRO A 358 8.50 -45.22 -9.97
CA PRO A 358 9.47 -45.52 -8.93
C PRO A 358 10.85 -44.97 -9.33
N PRO A 359 11.60 -44.36 -8.41
CA PRO A 359 12.89 -43.79 -8.72
C PRO A 359 13.83 -44.85 -9.32
N LYS A 360 14.35 -44.58 -10.51
CA LYS A 360 15.38 -45.41 -11.13
C LYS A 360 16.71 -45.17 -10.42
N PHE A 361 17.03 -46.01 -9.44
CA PHE A 361 18.38 -46.03 -8.87
C PHE A 361 19.37 -46.62 -9.88
N SER A 362 20.15 -45.77 -10.54
CA SER A 362 21.33 -46.23 -11.28
C SER A 362 22.36 -46.73 -10.28
N ARG A 363 22.68 -48.03 -10.31
CA ARG A 363 23.82 -48.59 -9.57
C ARG A 363 25.12 -47.96 -10.11
N GLY A 364 25.58 -46.89 -9.47
CA GLY A 364 26.87 -46.29 -9.78
C GLY A 364 27.99 -47.30 -9.53
N ARG A 365 28.75 -47.64 -10.58
CA ARG A 365 30.01 -48.38 -10.43
C ARG A 365 30.95 -47.52 -9.60
N GLY A 366 31.38 -48.03 -8.44
CA GLY A 366 32.28 -47.33 -7.54
C GLY A 366 33.56 -46.88 -8.25
N ARG A 367 33.79 -45.56 -8.29
CA ARG A 367 35.11 -45.00 -8.61
C ARG A 367 36.03 -45.23 -7.42
N LYS A 368 37.03 -46.11 -7.59
CA LYS A 368 38.18 -46.19 -6.69
C LYS A 368 38.90 -44.83 -6.70
N PHE A 369 38.93 -44.17 -5.55
CA PHE A 369 39.79 -43.00 -5.35
C PHE A 369 41.25 -43.47 -5.24
N LEU A 370 42.07 -43.05 -6.20
CA LEU A 370 43.53 -43.13 -6.12
C LEU A 370 44.01 -42.02 -5.20
N VAL A 371 44.54 -42.40 -4.04
CA VAL A 371 45.22 -41.50 -3.09
C VAL A 371 46.60 -41.20 -3.65
N ASN A 372 46.83 -39.97 -4.12
CA ASN A 372 48.16 -39.49 -4.49
C ASN A 372 48.86 -38.93 -3.25
N ASN A 373 49.75 -39.74 -2.66
CA ASN A 373 50.79 -39.30 -1.74
C ASN A 373 51.93 -38.65 -2.53
N ARG A 374 52.14 -37.34 -2.40
CA ARG A 374 53.47 -36.73 -2.64
C ARG A 374 53.77 -35.58 -1.66
N ASN A 375 54.61 -35.96 -0.71
CA ASN A 375 55.85 -35.31 -0.25
C ASN A 375 55.85 -34.00 0.54
N LYS A 376 56.24 -34.20 1.80
CA LYS A 376 57.02 -33.34 2.71
C LYS A 376 58.35 -32.84 2.09
N LYS A 377 58.88 -31.79 2.75
CA LYS A 377 60.27 -31.26 2.82
C LYS A 377 60.61 -30.22 1.75
N TYR A 378 61.17 -29.03 2.04
CA TYR A 378 61.79 -28.47 3.25
C TYR A 378 61.33 -27.02 3.45
#